data_AF-G0EF44-F1
#
_entry.id   AF-G0EF44-F1
#
_cell.length_a   1.000
_cell.length_b   1.000
_cell.length_c   1.000
_cell.angle_alpha   90.00
_cell.angle_beta   90.00
_cell.angle_gamma   90.00
#
_symmetry.space_group_name_H-M   'P 1'
#
loop_
_entity.id
_entity.type
_entity.pdbx_description
1 polymer ?
#
loop_
_entity_poly.entity_id
_entity_poly.type
_entity_poly.pdbx_seq_one_letter_code
_entity_poly.pdbx_strand_id
1 'polypeptide(L)'
;MRGVHKVRVSAAIDILSRLLREHIVDRGTAAETLKAVYDRIGILPIMGAATPPDIYDKELATLYVVARYGLGLDEEEPNWFRALFYKELAYEEAARRIMEGVESREEIEKILGESLDENQVARILRVIATKVLLGYASENELIQLLRKIPEVLPEYEKVARKYARFYIALRVAEAIATSEVKNRIAKEALKQAMAARIGLEKIIPDDEYIALIAHRLFHIPKKRLAKILKLEEEKKASTAQQK
;
A
#
# COMPACT_ATOMS: atom_id res chain seq x y z
N MET A 1 13.08 1.11 -11.61
CA MET A 1 12.53 1.55 -10.31
C MET A 1 12.39 3.06 -10.27
N ARG A 2 11.20 3.59 -9.96
CA ARG A 2 11.03 5.02 -9.69
C ARG A 2 11.83 5.38 -8.43
N GLY A 3 12.62 6.45 -8.48
CA GLY A 3 13.59 6.80 -7.43
C GLY A 3 13.00 6.98 -6.03
N VAL A 4 11.68 7.18 -5.94
CA VAL A 4 10.94 7.46 -4.71
C VAL A 4 10.92 6.28 -3.73
N HIS A 5 10.99 5.04 -4.23
CA HIS A 5 10.96 3.84 -3.39
C HIS A 5 12.36 3.26 -3.09
N LYS A 6 13.44 3.88 -3.60
CA LYS A 6 14.81 3.38 -3.42
C LYS A 6 15.21 3.27 -1.94
N VAL A 7 14.87 4.29 -1.14
CA VAL A 7 15.16 4.29 0.31
C VAL A 7 14.42 3.15 1.01
N ARG A 8 13.15 2.92 0.66
CA ARG A 8 12.34 1.83 1.24
C ARG A 8 12.90 0.46 0.89
N VAL A 9 13.30 0.24 -0.36
CA VAL A 9 13.90 -1.03 -0.79
C VAL A 9 15.26 -1.25 -0.12
N SER A 10 16.09 -0.22 -0.01
CA SER A 10 17.37 -0.32 0.69
C SER A 10 17.16 -0.69 2.17
N ALA A 11 16.22 -0.02 2.84
CA ALA A 11 15.85 -0.34 4.21
C ALA A 11 15.31 -1.77 4.35
N ALA A 12 14.50 -2.24 3.39
CA ALA A 12 13.99 -3.61 3.39
C ALA A 12 15.13 -4.64 3.27
N ILE A 13 16.10 -4.41 2.38
CA ILE A 13 17.28 -5.28 2.23
C ILE A 13 18.08 -5.32 3.54
N ASP A 14 18.32 -4.17 4.17
CA ASP A 14 19.03 -4.09 5.45
C ASP A 14 18.31 -4.86 6.56
N ILE A 15 16.98 -4.69 6.65
CA ILE A 15 16.14 -5.40 7.63
C ILE A 15 16.19 -6.91 7.37
N LEU A 16 15.96 -7.34 6.12
CA LEU A 16 15.98 -8.77 5.74
C LEU A 16 17.33 -9.41 6.06
N SER A 17 18.43 -8.73 5.73
CA SER A 17 19.78 -9.21 6.02
C SER A 17 20.01 -9.42 7.53
N ARG A 18 19.43 -8.55 8.36
CA ARG A 18 19.49 -8.68 9.82
C ARG A 18 18.62 -9.84 10.31
N LEU A 19 17.37 -9.90 9.88
CA LEU A 19 16.44 -10.95 10.30
C LEU A 19 16.95 -12.35 9.91
N LEU A 20 17.55 -12.48 8.72
CA LEU A 20 18.14 -13.72 8.26
C LEU A 20 19.36 -14.13 9.10
N ARG A 21 20.29 -13.20 9.35
CA ARG A 21 21.49 -13.44 10.17
C ARG A 21 21.16 -13.86 11.60
N GLU A 22 20.14 -13.24 12.18
CA GLU A 22 19.67 -13.52 13.54
C GLU A 22 18.67 -14.70 13.57
N HIS A 23 18.37 -15.33 12.42
CA HIS A 23 17.36 -16.37 12.25
C HIS A 23 15.99 -16.03 12.85
N ILE A 24 15.61 -14.75 12.80
CA ILE A 24 14.33 -14.26 13.29
C ILE A 24 13.24 -14.66 12.30
N VAL A 25 12.30 -15.48 12.76
CA VAL A 25 11.08 -15.86 12.04
C VAL A 25 9.81 -15.37 12.74
N ASP A 26 9.93 -14.80 13.94
CA ASP A 26 8.82 -14.21 14.66
C ASP A 26 8.39 -12.89 14.01
N ARG A 27 7.10 -12.80 13.68
CA ARG A 27 6.54 -11.64 12.98
C ARG A 27 6.52 -10.38 13.84
N GLY A 28 6.29 -10.52 15.15
CA GLY A 28 6.29 -9.40 16.08
C GLY A 28 7.65 -8.71 16.10
N THR A 29 8.69 -9.52 16.28
CA THR A 29 10.09 -9.09 16.27
C THR A 29 10.50 -8.49 14.91
N ALA A 30 10.04 -9.07 13.80
CA ALA A 30 10.27 -8.51 12.47
C ALA A 30 9.59 -7.15 12.28
N ALA A 31 8.34 -6.99 12.73
CA ALA A 31 7.62 -5.72 12.68
C ALA A 31 8.26 -4.64 13.56
N GLU A 32 8.75 -5.00 14.74
CA GLU A 32 9.51 -4.09 15.62
C GLU A 32 10.84 -3.66 15.00
N THR A 33 11.55 -4.61 14.38
CA THR A 33 12.80 -4.32 13.66
C THR A 33 12.54 -3.36 12.50
N LEU A 34 11.46 -3.59 11.73
CA LEU A 34 11.04 -2.72 10.65
C LEU A 34 10.72 -1.31 11.17
N LYS A 35 9.92 -1.22 12.24
CA LYS A 35 9.58 0.05 12.89
C LYS A 35 10.82 0.83 13.31
N ALA A 36 11.75 0.19 14.02
CA ALA A 36 12.96 0.84 14.51
C ALA A 36 13.82 1.40 13.36
N VAL A 37 13.94 0.67 12.25
CA VAL A 37 14.66 1.15 11.06
C VAL A 37 13.93 2.32 10.40
N TYR A 38 12.61 2.21 10.24
CA TYR A 38 11.77 3.23 9.59
C TYR A 38 11.79 4.55 10.37
N ASP A 39 11.64 4.49 11.69
CA ASP A 39 11.71 5.64 12.59
C ASP A 39 13.08 6.32 12.49
N ARG A 40 14.17 5.54 12.45
CA ARG A 40 15.55 6.06 12.34
C ARG A 40 15.79 6.84 11.04
N ILE A 41 15.23 6.37 9.92
CA ILE A 41 15.45 6.98 8.59
C ILE A 41 14.32 7.92 8.16
N GLY A 42 13.34 8.15 9.04
CA GLY A 42 12.23 9.09 8.81
C GLY A 42 11.27 8.67 7.71
N ILE A 43 11.03 7.37 7.51
CA ILE A 43 10.01 6.88 6.58
C ILE A 43 8.84 6.24 7.31
N LEU A 44 7.65 6.30 6.72
CA LEU A 44 6.44 5.69 7.26
C LEU A 44 6.05 4.45 6.45
N PRO A 45 5.28 3.51 7.04
CA PRO A 45 4.58 2.46 6.29
C PRO A 45 3.73 3.02 5.14
N ILE A 46 3.45 2.18 4.14
CA ILE A 46 2.53 2.51 3.06
C ILE A 46 1.09 2.48 3.61
N MET A 47 0.53 3.67 3.82
CA MET A 47 -0.71 3.84 4.57
C MET A 47 -1.58 5.01 4.08
N GLY A 48 -2.88 4.90 4.33
CA GLY A 48 -3.83 5.99 4.14
C GLY A 48 -3.86 6.95 5.33
N ALA A 49 -5.04 7.52 5.62
CA ALA A 49 -5.19 8.49 6.71
C ALA A 49 -5.04 7.86 8.10
N ALA A 50 -5.53 6.63 8.26
CA ALA A 50 -5.54 5.91 9.52
C ALA A 50 -4.19 5.23 9.82
N THR A 51 -3.79 5.28 11.08
CA THR A 51 -2.61 4.58 11.64
C THR A 51 -3.10 3.46 12.57
N PRO A 52 -3.46 2.28 12.04
CA PRO A 52 -3.88 1.19 12.89
C PRO A 52 -2.70 0.65 13.72
N PRO A 53 -2.94 0.05 14.89
CA PRO A 53 -1.87 -0.48 15.75
C PRO A 53 -0.99 -1.53 15.06
N ASP A 54 -1.57 -2.31 14.14
CA ASP A 54 -0.91 -3.37 13.37
C ASP A 54 -0.25 -2.88 12.07
N ILE A 55 -0.04 -1.56 11.90
CA ILE A 55 0.45 -1.00 10.63
C ILE A 55 1.82 -1.54 10.21
N TYR A 56 2.70 -1.84 11.17
CA TYR A 56 4.04 -2.36 10.89
C TYR A 56 4.02 -3.85 10.53
N ASP A 57 3.09 -4.64 11.09
CA ASP A 57 2.84 -6.01 10.60
C ASP A 57 2.24 -5.98 9.19
N LYS A 58 1.39 -4.99 8.86
CA LYS A 58 0.92 -4.76 7.49
C LYS A 58 2.03 -4.38 6.52
N GLU A 59 3.04 -3.66 7.00
CA GLU A 59 4.21 -3.24 6.21
C GLU A 59 5.20 -4.38 5.94
N LEU A 60 5.05 -5.53 6.61
CA LEU A 60 5.80 -6.75 6.24
C LEU A 60 5.54 -7.17 4.79
N ALA A 61 4.42 -6.74 4.18
CA ALA A 61 4.20 -6.87 2.74
C ALA A 61 5.36 -6.29 1.89
N THR A 62 5.99 -5.19 2.33
CA THR A 62 7.17 -4.62 1.66
C THR A 62 8.37 -5.55 1.79
N LEU A 63 8.62 -6.10 2.98
CA LEU A 63 9.72 -7.04 3.19
C LEU A 63 9.50 -8.32 2.38
N TYR A 64 8.28 -8.86 2.38
CA TYR A 64 7.90 -10.02 1.60
C TYR A 64 8.21 -9.83 0.10
N VAL A 65 7.73 -8.73 -0.48
CA VAL A 65 7.92 -8.44 -1.90
C VAL A 65 9.40 -8.31 -2.25
N VAL A 66 10.19 -7.61 -1.41
CA VAL A 66 11.64 -7.46 -1.63
C VAL A 66 12.37 -8.78 -1.44
N ALA A 67 12.02 -9.56 -0.42
CA ALA A 67 12.62 -10.87 -0.14
C ALA A 67 12.39 -11.85 -1.29
N ARG A 68 11.15 -11.93 -1.78
CA ARG A 68 10.77 -12.85 -2.86
C ARG A 68 11.29 -12.39 -4.22
N TYR A 69 10.82 -11.23 -4.66
CA TYR A 69 11.02 -10.77 -6.04
C TYR A 69 12.31 -9.98 -6.24
N GLY A 70 12.87 -9.42 -5.16
CA GLY A 70 14.12 -8.67 -5.21
C GLY A 70 15.35 -9.53 -4.90
N LEU A 71 15.23 -10.49 -3.97
CA LEU A 71 16.36 -11.26 -3.44
C LEU A 71 16.26 -12.78 -3.67
N GLY A 72 15.12 -13.33 -4.10
CA GLY A 72 14.97 -14.78 -4.34
C GLY A 72 15.02 -15.63 -3.07
N LEU A 73 14.74 -15.06 -1.89
CA LEU A 73 14.87 -15.76 -0.60
C LEU A 73 13.84 -16.90 -0.43
N ASP A 74 12.79 -16.95 -1.22
CA ASP A 74 11.86 -18.09 -1.24
C ASP A 74 12.48 -19.35 -1.84
N GLU A 75 13.50 -19.20 -2.69
CA GLU A 75 14.28 -20.30 -3.27
C GLU A 75 15.57 -20.56 -2.46
N GLU A 76 16.29 -19.50 -2.08
CA GLU A 76 17.57 -19.61 -1.37
C GLU A 76 17.40 -20.06 0.09
N GLU A 77 16.40 -19.53 0.80
CA GLU A 77 16.17 -19.76 2.23
C GLU A 77 14.71 -20.16 2.52
N PRO A 78 14.22 -21.25 1.91
CA PRO A 78 12.79 -21.54 1.79
C PRO A 78 12.09 -21.76 3.13
N ASN A 79 12.78 -22.35 4.11
CA ASN A 79 12.19 -22.63 5.43
C ASN A 79 12.05 -21.35 6.25
N TRP A 80 13.09 -20.51 6.26
CA TRP A 80 13.05 -19.21 6.94
C TRP A 80 12.01 -18.29 6.30
N PHE A 81 12.01 -18.22 4.96
CA PHE A 81 11.08 -17.39 4.21
C PHE A 81 9.61 -17.76 4.49
N ARG A 82 9.26 -19.05 4.39
CA ARG A 82 7.90 -19.52 4.67
C ARG A 82 7.50 -19.27 6.12
N ALA A 83 8.40 -19.47 7.08
CA ALA A 83 8.10 -19.25 8.49
C ALA A 83 7.77 -17.79 8.79
N LEU A 84 8.52 -16.84 8.22
CA LEU A 84 8.31 -15.41 8.45
C LEU A 84 7.09 -14.86 7.67
N PHE A 85 6.96 -15.26 6.39
CA PHE A 85 5.99 -14.66 5.45
C PHE A 85 4.80 -15.56 5.11
N TYR A 86 4.44 -16.51 5.99
CA TYR A 86 3.32 -17.42 5.75
C TYR A 86 2.00 -16.69 5.43
N LYS A 87 1.75 -15.53 6.07
CA LYS A 87 0.57 -14.71 5.79
C LYS A 87 0.61 -14.07 4.42
N GLU A 88 1.74 -13.45 4.05
CA GLU A 88 1.87 -12.79 2.74
C GLU A 88 1.82 -13.79 1.59
N LEU A 89 2.37 -15.00 1.79
CA LEU A 89 2.20 -16.13 0.88
C LEU A 89 0.72 -16.48 0.67
N ALA A 90 -0.04 -16.64 1.76
CA ALA A 90 -1.47 -16.92 1.69
C ALA A 90 -2.27 -15.77 1.05
N TYR A 91 -1.91 -14.51 1.34
CA TYR A 91 -2.56 -13.34 0.75
C TYR A 91 -2.29 -13.20 -0.75
N GLU A 92 -1.06 -13.46 -1.19
CA GLU A 92 -0.73 -13.46 -2.62
C GLU A 92 -1.43 -14.60 -3.36
N GLU A 93 -1.48 -15.79 -2.77
CA GLU A 93 -2.18 -16.93 -3.33
C GLU A 93 -3.69 -16.67 -3.42
N ALA A 94 -4.29 -16.11 -2.37
CA ALA A 94 -5.69 -15.69 -2.38
C ALA A 94 -5.97 -14.65 -3.48
N ALA A 95 -5.07 -13.65 -3.65
CA ALA A 95 -5.20 -12.67 -4.74
C ALA A 95 -5.20 -13.33 -6.11
N ARG A 96 -4.27 -14.26 -6.35
CA ARG A 96 -4.18 -15.01 -7.61
C ARG A 96 -5.48 -15.75 -7.90
N ARG A 97 -6.01 -16.47 -6.91
CA ARG A 97 -7.24 -17.28 -7.02
C ARG A 97 -8.49 -16.42 -7.25
N ILE A 98 -8.59 -15.26 -6.60
CA ILE A 98 -9.65 -14.27 -6.90
C ILE A 98 -9.55 -13.76 -8.35
N MET A 99 -8.34 -13.45 -8.83
CA MET A 99 -8.13 -12.96 -10.20
C MET A 99 -8.44 -14.02 -11.27
N GLU A 100 -8.19 -15.30 -10.96
CA GLU A 100 -8.54 -16.47 -11.79
C GLU A 100 -10.06 -16.75 -11.80
N GLY A 101 -10.83 -16.09 -10.94
CA GLY A 101 -12.28 -16.22 -10.90
C GLY A 101 -12.76 -17.41 -10.07
N VAL A 102 -12.04 -17.78 -9.00
CA VAL A 102 -12.56 -18.73 -8.00
C VAL A 102 -13.96 -18.31 -7.55
N GLU A 103 -14.89 -19.26 -7.55
CA GLU A 103 -16.33 -19.00 -7.41
C GLU A 103 -16.82 -19.04 -5.96
N SER A 104 -15.96 -19.37 -5.00
CA SER A 104 -16.37 -19.52 -3.60
C SER A 104 -15.42 -18.85 -2.61
N ARG A 105 -16.02 -18.07 -1.71
CA ARG A 105 -15.39 -17.54 -0.49
C ARG A 105 -14.69 -18.63 0.32
N GLU A 106 -15.27 -19.83 0.39
CA GLU A 106 -14.71 -20.93 1.18
C GLU A 106 -13.32 -21.37 0.68
N GLU A 107 -13.07 -21.28 -0.63
CA GLU A 107 -11.74 -21.58 -1.18
C GLU A 107 -10.71 -20.54 -0.74
N ILE A 108 -11.11 -19.27 -0.68
CA ILE A 108 -10.25 -18.20 -0.18
C ILE A 108 -9.97 -18.39 1.32
N GLU A 109 -10.99 -18.70 2.11
CA GLU A 109 -10.84 -18.99 3.55
C GLU A 109 -9.95 -20.21 3.80
N LYS A 110 -10.02 -21.25 2.97
CA LYS A 110 -9.11 -22.42 3.04
C LYS A 110 -7.65 -22.03 2.80
N ILE A 111 -7.38 -21.12 1.86
CA ILE A 111 -6.02 -20.62 1.59
C ILE A 111 -5.49 -19.83 2.79
N LEU A 112 -6.35 -18.99 3.38
CA LEU A 112 -5.98 -18.18 4.55
C LEU A 112 -5.87 -19.00 5.83
N GLY A 113 -6.60 -20.12 5.92
CA GLY A 113 -6.70 -20.94 7.13
C GLY A 113 -7.61 -20.35 8.21
N GLU A 114 -8.39 -19.33 7.87
CA GLU A 114 -9.27 -18.59 8.78
C GLU A 114 -10.42 -17.92 8.00
N SER A 115 -11.48 -17.53 8.73
CA SER A 115 -12.63 -16.84 8.13
C SER A 115 -12.24 -15.49 7.56
N LEU A 116 -12.85 -15.15 6.42
CA LEU A 116 -12.55 -13.94 5.68
C LEU A 116 -13.11 -12.69 6.39
N ASP A 117 -12.33 -11.62 6.49
CA ASP A 117 -12.75 -10.32 7.03
C ASP A 117 -12.25 -9.11 6.21
N GLU A 118 -12.73 -7.90 6.56
CA GLU A 118 -12.33 -6.67 5.84
C GLU A 118 -10.80 -6.42 5.91
N ASN A 119 -10.15 -6.82 7.00
CA ASN A 119 -8.72 -6.59 7.24
C ASN A 119 -7.86 -7.50 6.37
N GLN A 120 -8.23 -8.76 6.20
CA GLN A 120 -7.58 -9.71 5.31
C GLN A 120 -7.75 -9.30 3.85
N VAL A 121 -8.96 -8.89 3.42
CA VAL A 121 -9.16 -8.38 2.05
C VAL A 121 -8.27 -7.17 1.78
N ALA A 122 -8.13 -6.26 2.75
CA ALA A 122 -7.21 -5.14 2.65
C ALA A 122 -5.71 -5.56 2.60
N ARG A 123 -5.34 -6.68 3.24
CA ARG A 123 -3.97 -7.23 3.21
C ARG A 123 -3.67 -7.95 1.89
N ILE A 124 -4.62 -8.70 1.33
CA ILE A 124 -4.57 -9.26 -0.02
C ILE A 124 -4.29 -8.14 -1.04
N LEU A 125 -5.10 -7.07 -1.00
CA LEU A 125 -4.89 -5.89 -1.84
C LEU A 125 -3.53 -5.22 -1.60
N ARG A 126 -3.04 -5.18 -0.35
CA ARG A 126 -1.75 -4.58 0.00
C ARG A 126 -0.58 -5.33 -0.60
N VAL A 127 -0.56 -6.66 -0.58
CA VAL A 127 0.55 -7.42 -1.16
C VAL A 127 0.68 -7.10 -2.65
N ILE A 128 -0.43 -7.18 -3.40
CA ILE A 128 -0.41 -6.89 -4.84
C ILE A 128 -0.08 -5.41 -5.11
N ALA A 129 -0.67 -4.48 -4.37
CA ALA A 129 -0.34 -3.06 -4.52
C ALA A 129 1.15 -2.78 -4.24
N THR A 130 1.74 -3.45 -3.27
CA THR A 130 3.17 -3.29 -2.94
C THR A 130 4.05 -3.81 -4.06
N LYS A 131 3.71 -4.97 -4.67
CA LYS A 131 4.41 -5.47 -5.88
C LYS A 131 4.39 -4.44 -7.01
N VAL A 132 3.21 -3.85 -7.27
CA VAL A 132 3.05 -2.83 -8.31
C VAL A 132 3.87 -1.57 -8.00
N LEU A 133 3.83 -1.08 -6.76
CA LEU A 133 4.56 0.12 -6.35
C LEU A 133 6.08 -0.04 -6.47
N LEU A 134 6.60 -1.23 -6.12
CA LEU A 134 8.03 -1.52 -6.21
C LEU A 134 8.47 -1.91 -7.63
N GLY A 135 7.52 -2.15 -8.55
CA GLY A 135 7.78 -2.43 -9.96
C GLY A 135 8.00 -3.90 -10.28
N TYR A 136 7.55 -4.82 -9.41
CA TYR A 136 7.59 -6.27 -9.61
C TYR A 136 6.30 -6.84 -10.23
N ALA A 137 5.27 -6.00 -10.39
CA ALA A 137 4.00 -6.36 -11.01
C ALA A 137 3.46 -5.20 -11.84
N SER A 138 2.59 -5.52 -12.80
CA SER A 138 1.91 -4.52 -13.62
C SER A 138 0.73 -3.89 -12.87
N GLU A 139 0.43 -2.62 -13.12
CA GLU A 139 -0.75 -1.97 -12.51
C GLU A 139 -2.07 -2.64 -12.90
N ASN A 140 -2.09 -3.38 -14.01
CA ASN A 140 -3.26 -4.15 -14.45
C ASN A 140 -3.60 -5.30 -13.50
N GLU A 141 -2.61 -5.91 -12.83
CA GLU A 141 -2.87 -6.97 -11.83
C GLU A 141 -3.70 -6.42 -10.66
N LEU A 142 -3.31 -5.27 -10.11
CA LEU A 142 -4.08 -4.64 -9.02
C LEU A 142 -5.48 -4.20 -9.51
N ILE A 143 -5.58 -3.65 -10.72
CA ILE A 143 -6.88 -3.27 -11.30
C ILE A 143 -7.80 -4.49 -11.46
N GLN A 144 -7.27 -5.61 -11.96
CA GLN A 144 -8.02 -6.86 -12.10
C GLN A 144 -8.50 -7.35 -10.74
N LEU A 145 -7.63 -7.38 -9.73
CA LEU A 145 -8.00 -7.77 -8.37
C LEU A 145 -9.09 -6.86 -7.79
N LEU A 146 -8.96 -5.54 -7.93
CA LEU A 146 -9.96 -4.58 -7.45
C LEU A 146 -11.34 -4.79 -8.09
N ARG A 147 -11.39 -5.18 -9.37
CA ARG A 147 -12.65 -5.49 -10.08
C ARG A 147 -13.23 -6.85 -9.68
N LYS A 148 -12.37 -7.85 -9.48
CA LYS A 148 -12.79 -9.20 -9.12
C LYS A 148 -13.30 -9.32 -7.69
N ILE A 149 -12.83 -8.51 -6.76
CA ILE A 149 -13.31 -8.56 -5.36
C ILE A 149 -14.83 -8.34 -5.28
N PRO A 150 -15.44 -7.27 -5.83
CA PRO A 150 -16.89 -7.12 -5.80
C PRO A 150 -17.68 -8.22 -6.54
N GLU A 151 -17.06 -8.90 -7.51
CA GLU A 151 -17.69 -10.01 -8.25
C GLU A 151 -17.69 -11.30 -7.43
N VAL A 152 -16.53 -11.66 -6.84
CA VAL A 152 -16.32 -12.92 -6.12
C VAL A 152 -16.74 -12.82 -4.65
N LEU A 153 -16.58 -11.63 -4.06
CA LEU A 153 -16.79 -11.34 -2.65
C LEU A 153 -17.58 -10.03 -2.46
N PRO A 154 -18.86 -9.98 -2.88
CA PRO A 154 -19.65 -8.76 -2.93
C PRO A 154 -19.74 -8.02 -1.59
N GLU A 155 -19.72 -8.74 -0.47
CA GLU A 155 -19.77 -8.17 0.88
C GLU A 155 -18.56 -7.27 1.21
N TYR A 156 -17.42 -7.45 0.52
CA TYR A 156 -16.22 -6.62 0.69
C TYR A 156 -16.04 -5.58 -0.42
N GLU A 157 -17.06 -5.32 -1.23
CA GLU A 157 -17.03 -4.27 -2.25
C GLU A 157 -16.58 -2.92 -1.66
N LYS A 158 -17.06 -2.58 -0.46
CA LYS A 158 -16.69 -1.34 0.24
C LYS A 158 -15.19 -1.28 0.53
N VAL A 159 -14.55 -2.41 0.84
CA VAL A 159 -13.11 -2.51 1.06
C VAL A 159 -12.36 -2.25 -0.24
N ALA A 160 -12.77 -2.89 -1.35
CA ALA A 160 -12.20 -2.66 -2.67
C ALA A 160 -12.30 -1.18 -3.10
N ARG A 161 -13.48 -0.56 -2.95
CA ARG A 161 -13.69 0.87 -3.26
C ARG A 161 -12.81 1.80 -2.41
N LYS A 162 -12.72 1.55 -1.10
CA LYS A 162 -11.84 2.33 -0.19
C LYS A 162 -10.37 2.16 -0.60
N TYR A 163 -9.95 0.95 -0.92
CA TYR A 163 -8.58 0.66 -1.30
C TYR A 163 -8.23 1.27 -2.66
N ALA A 164 -9.14 1.21 -3.64
CA ALA A 164 -8.99 1.90 -4.93
C ALA A 164 -8.80 3.41 -4.74
N ARG A 165 -9.61 4.04 -3.87
CA ARG A 165 -9.47 5.46 -3.53
C ARG A 165 -8.10 5.77 -2.92
N PHE A 166 -7.66 4.95 -1.97
CA PHE A 166 -6.32 5.05 -1.39
C PHE A 166 -5.23 4.92 -2.46
N TYR A 167 -5.33 3.91 -3.33
CA TYR A 167 -4.35 3.66 -4.37
C TYR A 167 -4.26 4.83 -5.37
N ILE A 168 -5.39 5.36 -5.84
CA ILE A 168 -5.39 6.56 -6.71
C ILE A 168 -4.68 7.72 -6.00
N ALA A 169 -4.99 7.98 -4.72
CA ALA A 169 -4.37 9.07 -3.99
C ALA A 169 -2.85 8.87 -3.83
N LEU A 170 -2.41 7.64 -3.55
CA LEU A 170 -1.00 7.27 -3.47
C LEU A 170 -0.26 7.49 -4.79
N ARG A 171 -0.86 7.09 -5.92
CA ARG A 171 -0.26 7.24 -7.26
C ARG A 171 -0.17 8.68 -7.72
N VAL A 172 -1.19 9.49 -7.42
CA VAL A 172 -1.13 10.94 -7.65
C VAL A 172 -0.05 11.58 -6.78
N ALA A 173 0.02 11.22 -5.50
CA ALA A 173 1.05 11.72 -4.60
C ALA A 173 2.48 11.36 -5.07
N GLU A 174 2.68 10.12 -5.52
CA GLU A 174 3.96 9.69 -6.10
C GLU A 174 4.30 10.47 -7.37
N ALA A 175 3.33 10.67 -8.28
CA ALA A 175 3.54 11.43 -9.51
C ALA A 175 3.85 12.91 -9.24
N ILE A 176 3.33 13.49 -8.15
CA ILE A 176 3.73 14.83 -7.69
C ILE A 176 5.17 14.78 -7.17
N ALA A 177 5.55 13.75 -6.40
CA ALA A 177 6.90 13.59 -5.86
C ALA A 177 7.95 13.50 -6.98
N THR A 178 7.67 12.71 -8.03
CA THR A 178 8.54 12.57 -9.22
C THR A 178 8.45 13.75 -10.18
N SER A 179 7.58 14.73 -9.93
CA SER A 179 7.33 15.86 -10.80
C SER A 179 6.72 15.49 -12.17
N GLU A 180 6.12 14.31 -12.30
CA GLU A 180 5.26 13.94 -13.43
C GLU A 180 3.97 14.78 -13.43
N VAL A 181 3.43 15.06 -12.24
CA VAL A 181 2.28 15.95 -12.03
C VAL A 181 2.76 17.28 -11.46
N LYS A 182 2.62 18.35 -12.24
CA LYS A 182 3.10 19.70 -11.87
C LYS A 182 2.00 20.75 -11.70
N ASN A 183 0.77 20.44 -12.09
CA ASN A 183 -0.34 21.39 -12.09
C ASN A 183 -1.70 20.71 -11.87
N ARG A 184 -2.73 21.52 -11.65
CA ARG A 184 -4.11 21.08 -11.36
C ARG A 184 -4.72 20.23 -12.48
N ILE A 185 -4.45 20.58 -13.74
CA ILE A 185 -5.00 19.90 -14.90
C ILE A 185 -4.44 18.47 -14.99
N ALA A 186 -3.12 18.33 -14.93
CA ALA A 186 -2.45 17.03 -14.96
C ALA A 186 -2.89 16.13 -13.79
N LYS A 187 -3.07 16.72 -12.61
CA LYS A 187 -3.58 16.02 -11.43
C LYS A 187 -5.01 15.48 -11.66
N GLU A 188 -5.95 16.32 -12.11
CA GLU A 188 -7.32 15.86 -12.38
C GLU A 188 -7.35 14.82 -13.51
N ALA A 189 -6.58 15.02 -14.58
CA ALA A 189 -6.46 14.04 -15.66
C ALA A 189 -6.00 12.68 -15.13
N LEU A 190 -4.98 12.64 -14.26
CA LEU A 190 -4.50 11.39 -13.66
C LEU A 190 -5.55 10.73 -12.77
N LYS A 191 -6.23 11.50 -11.91
CA LYS A 191 -7.33 10.98 -11.05
C LYS A 191 -8.42 10.32 -11.89
N GLN A 192 -8.89 11.01 -12.93
CA GLN A 192 -9.96 10.53 -13.80
C GLN A 192 -9.51 9.32 -14.63
N ALA A 193 -8.30 9.34 -15.19
CA ALA A 193 -7.76 8.23 -15.96
C ALA A 193 -7.63 6.96 -15.11
N MET A 194 -7.13 7.08 -13.88
CA MET A 194 -7.05 5.93 -12.97
C MET A 194 -8.42 5.41 -12.55
N ALA A 195 -9.36 6.32 -12.24
CA ALA A 195 -10.72 5.93 -11.87
C ALA A 195 -11.43 5.18 -13.01
N ALA A 196 -11.31 5.69 -14.24
CA ALA A 196 -11.84 5.04 -15.44
C ALA A 196 -11.21 3.66 -15.68
N ARG A 197 -9.89 3.53 -15.50
CA ARG A 197 -9.19 2.24 -15.61
C ARG A 197 -9.61 1.25 -14.52
N ILE A 198 -9.83 1.69 -13.29
CA ILE A 198 -10.29 0.80 -12.21
C ILE A 198 -11.75 0.37 -12.45
N GLY A 199 -12.62 1.29 -12.87
CA GLY A 199 -14.00 0.98 -13.25
C GLY A 199 -14.94 0.73 -12.06
N LEU A 200 -14.58 1.17 -10.85
CA LEU A 200 -15.46 1.14 -9.67
C LEU A 200 -16.02 2.54 -9.39
N GLU A 201 -17.22 2.59 -8.81
CA GLU A 201 -17.87 3.85 -8.46
C GLU A 201 -17.33 4.48 -7.17
N LYS A 202 -17.43 5.81 -7.06
CA LYS A 202 -17.13 6.59 -5.83
C LYS A 202 -15.70 6.38 -5.30
N ILE A 203 -14.73 6.12 -6.18
CA ILE A 203 -13.32 5.88 -5.82
C ILE A 203 -12.41 7.09 -5.98
N ILE A 204 -12.90 8.21 -6.52
CA ILE A 204 -12.07 9.40 -6.73
C ILE A 204 -11.75 10.04 -5.37
N PRO A 205 -10.46 10.21 -5.00
CA PRO A 205 -10.08 10.87 -3.76
C PRO A 205 -10.24 12.39 -3.86
N ASP A 206 -10.51 13.03 -2.72
CA ASP A 206 -10.41 14.47 -2.56
C ASP A 206 -8.95 14.96 -2.48
N ASP A 207 -8.76 16.27 -2.61
CA ASP A 207 -7.44 16.88 -2.68
C ASP A 207 -6.75 16.91 -1.30
N GLU A 208 -7.52 17.03 -0.22
CA GLU A 208 -7.05 16.94 1.17
C GLU A 208 -6.42 15.58 1.45
N TYR A 209 -7.07 14.50 1.03
CA TYR A 209 -6.57 13.13 1.20
C TYR A 209 -5.31 12.87 0.40
N ILE A 210 -5.23 13.38 -0.84
CA ILE A 210 -4.00 13.33 -1.64
C ILE A 210 -2.89 14.12 -0.93
N ALA A 211 -3.17 15.34 -0.44
CA ALA A 211 -2.19 16.15 0.27
C ALA A 211 -1.67 15.45 1.53
N LEU A 212 -2.54 14.80 2.28
CA LEU A 212 -2.19 14.03 3.47
C LEU A 212 -1.17 12.94 3.14
N ILE A 213 -1.45 12.12 2.12
CA ILE A 213 -0.56 11.03 1.69
C ILE A 213 0.75 11.60 1.12
N ALA A 214 0.66 12.62 0.27
CA ALA A 214 1.82 13.28 -0.34
C ALA A 214 2.78 13.86 0.69
N HIS A 215 2.23 14.50 1.72
CA HIS A 215 3.03 15.06 2.80
C HIS A 215 3.64 13.96 3.67
N ARG A 216 2.85 12.96 4.09
CA ARG A 216 3.31 11.92 5.03
C ARG A 216 4.30 10.93 4.43
N LEU A 217 4.05 10.46 3.21
CA LEU A 217 4.83 9.36 2.63
C LEU A 217 5.98 9.82 1.74
N PHE A 218 5.85 11.01 1.17
CA PHE A 218 6.81 11.55 0.19
C PHE A 218 7.44 12.87 0.63
N HIS A 219 7.16 13.31 1.87
CA HIS A 219 7.73 14.52 2.49
C HIS A 219 7.56 15.79 1.63
N ILE A 220 6.49 15.85 0.82
CA ILE A 220 6.27 16.99 -0.08
C ILE A 220 5.84 18.19 0.76
N PRO A 221 6.48 19.37 0.61
CA PRO A 221 6.09 20.56 1.37
C PRO A 221 4.67 21.02 1.05
N LYS A 222 3.88 21.39 2.07
CA LYS A 222 2.51 21.93 1.91
C LYS A 222 2.43 23.07 0.88
N LYS A 223 3.45 23.95 0.84
CA LYS A 223 3.55 25.05 -0.14
C LYS A 223 3.60 24.57 -1.59
N ARG A 224 4.25 23.44 -1.86
CA ARG A 224 4.29 22.83 -3.20
C ARG A 224 2.94 22.20 -3.53
N LEU A 225 2.33 21.52 -2.56
CA LEU A 225 1.02 20.88 -2.70
C LEU A 225 -0.08 21.89 -3.01
N ALA A 226 -0.13 23.05 -2.33
CA ALA A 226 -1.14 24.09 -2.55
C ALA A 226 -1.16 24.67 -3.98
N LYS A 227 -0.06 24.54 -4.74
CA LYS A 227 -0.01 24.93 -6.16
C LYS A 227 -0.73 23.94 -7.08
N ILE A 228 -0.82 22.68 -6.66
CA ILE A 228 -1.31 21.54 -7.47
C ILE A 228 -2.69 21.09 -7.00
N LEU A 229 -2.94 21.16 -5.70
CA LEU A 229 -4.15 20.74 -5.01
C LEU A 229 -4.97 21.96 -4.61
N LYS A 230 -6.30 21.87 -4.72
CA LYS A 230 -7.23 22.83 -4.16
C LYS A 230 -7.38 22.50 -2.68
N LEU A 231 -6.51 23.07 -1.87
CA LEU A 231 -6.58 22.95 -0.41
C LEU A 231 -7.32 24.17 0.10
N GLU A 232 -8.34 23.98 0.94
CA GLU A 232 -8.89 25.11 1.70
C GLU A 232 -7.75 25.72 2.53
N GLU A 233 -7.58 27.03 2.44
CA GLU A 233 -6.66 27.73 3.34
C GLU A 233 -7.16 27.44 4.76
N GLU A 234 -6.35 26.78 5.60
CA GLU A 234 -6.57 26.71 7.04
C GLU A 234 -6.98 28.13 7.48
N LYS A 235 -8.24 28.30 7.90
CA LYS A 235 -8.78 29.58 8.38
C LYS A 235 -7.79 30.20 9.34
N LYS A 236 -7.01 31.18 8.86
CA LYS A 236 -6.27 32.07 9.73
C LYS A 236 -7.31 32.88 10.52
N ALA A 237 -7.10 32.95 11.82
CA ALA A 237 -7.80 33.82 12.77
C ALA A 237 -9.25 33.43 13.17
N SER A 238 -9.36 32.54 14.16
CA SER A 238 -10.49 32.57 15.10
C SER A 238 -10.03 32.37 16.55
N THR A 239 -8.89 32.97 16.90
CA THR A 239 -8.44 33.11 18.31
C THR A 239 -7.58 34.35 18.56
N ALA A 240 -7.74 35.40 17.75
CA ALA A 240 -7.28 36.74 18.10
C ALA A 240 -8.51 37.66 18.03
N GLN A 241 -8.81 38.35 19.14
CA GLN A 241 -9.96 39.24 19.37
C GLN A 241 -11.27 38.57 19.82
N GLN A 242 -11.26 38.08 21.07
CA GLN A 242 -12.34 38.27 22.06
C GLN A 242 -11.89 37.64 23.37
N LYS A 243 -11.02 38.36 24.09
CA LYS A 243 -10.88 38.37 25.56
C LYS A 243 -9.96 39.51 25.94
#